data_AF-Q28834-F1
#
_entry.id   AF-Q28834-F1
#
_cell.length_a   1.000
_cell.length_b   1.000
_cell.length_c   1.000
_cell.angle_alpha   90.00
_cell.angle_beta   90.00
_cell.angle_gamma   90.00
#
_symmetry.space_group_name_H-M   'P 1'
#
loop_
_entity.id
_entity.type
_entity.pdbx_description
1 polymer ?
#
loop_
_entity_poly.entity_id
_entity_poly.type
_entity_poly.pdbx_seq_one_letter_code
_entity_poly.pdbx_strand_id
1 'polypeptide(L)'
;SDHHTMCYCEDGFMHCTSSGRPGSLLPDTALPHRSKRSLSCRPPMVKFVCPHDNPRAEGLECAKTCQNYDLECVTAGCVSGCLCPPGMVRHENKCVALERCPCFHQGREYAPGETVKMDCNTCVCRDRKWNCTAHVCDATCSTIGMAHYLTFD
;
A
#
# COMPACT_ATOMS: atom_id res chain seq x y z
N SER A 1 -11.92 34.23 -8.94
CA SER A 1 -10.77 34.20 -9.85
C SER A 1 -9.89 35.39 -9.54
N ASP A 2 -8.90 35.23 -8.66
CA ASP A 2 -7.82 36.23 -8.47
C ASP A 2 -6.50 35.56 -8.86
N HIS A 3 -6.03 35.88 -10.07
CA HIS A 3 -4.96 35.20 -10.80
C HIS A 3 -3.60 35.93 -10.74
N HIS A 4 -3.23 36.55 -9.61
CA HIS A 4 -1.98 37.32 -9.54
C HIS A 4 -1.09 36.95 -8.34
N THR A 5 -0.94 35.65 -8.09
CA THR A 5 0.20 35.14 -7.30
C THR A 5 1.24 34.63 -8.30
N MET A 6 2.33 35.37 -8.47
CA MET A 6 3.43 34.93 -9.33
C MET A 6 4.44 34.18 -8.45
N CYS A 7 4.69 32.91 -8.78
CA CYS A 7 5.66 32.07 -8.10
C CYS A 7 6.72 31.62 -9.09
N TYR A 8 7.99 31.68 -8.70
CA TYR A 8 9.11 31.10 -9.46
C TYR A 8 9.96 30.21 -8.55
N CYS A 9 10.68 29.26 -9.14
CA CYS A 9 11.52 28.32 -8.42
C CYS A 9 12.99 28.59 -8.75
N GLU A 10 13.79 28.81 -7.73
CA GLU A 10 15.24 29.02 -7.84
C GLU A 10 15.92 28.18 -6.76
N ASP A 11 16.95 27.42 -7.14
CA ASP A 11 17.71 26.51 -6.25
C ASP A 11 16.84 25.57 -5.39
N GLY A 12 15.70 25.13 -5.94
CA GLY A 12 14.77 24.20 -5.27
C GLY A 12 13.83 24.86 -4.26
N PHE A 13 13.83 26.19 -4.17
CA PHE A 13 12.94 26.97 -3.32
C PHE A 13 11.97 27.80 -4.16
N MET A 14 10.71 27.82 -3.73
CA MET A 14 9.64 28.53 -4.43
C MET A 14 9.45 29.92 -3.82
N HIS A 15 9.62 30.94 -4.65
CA HIS A 15 9.49 32.34 -4.30
C HIS A 15 8.18 32.89 -4.90
N CYS A 16 7.25 33.30 -4.03
CA CYS A 16 5.96 33.84 -4.43
C CYS A 16 5.75 35.25 -3.87
N THR A 17 5.22 36.17 -4.66
CA THR A 17 4.86 37.53 -4.21
C THR A 17 3.35 37.72 -4.21
N SER A 18 2.79 38.09 -3.04
CA SER A 18 1.40 38.52 -2.90
C SER A 18 1.34 40.03 -2.64
N SER A 19 0.67 40.79 -3.50
CA SER A 19 0.48 42.23 -3.31
C SER A 19 -0.62 42.50 -2.26
N GLY A 20 -0.22 42.56 -0.99
CA GLY A 20 -1.03 43.06 0.13
C GLY A 20 -0.30 44.18 0.87
N ARG A 21 -1.01 45.26 1.17
CA ARG A 21 -0.54 46.59 1.63
C ARG A 21 0.37 46.61 2.89
N PRO A 22 1.12 47.72 3.09
CA PRO A 22 2.26 47.81 4.01
C PRO A 22 1.86 48.24 5.42
N GLY A 23 2.58 47.73 6.43
CA GLY A 23 2.51 48.25 7.80
C GLY A 23 2.19 47.19 8.86
N SER A 24 3.13 46.27 9.09
CA SER A 24 3.38 45.76 10.44
C SER A 24 4.82 45.28 10.48
N LEU A 25 5.67 46.10 11.09
CA LEU A 25 6.98 45.68 11.57
C LEU A 25 6.75 44.62 12.65
N LEU A 26 6.93 43.35 12.31
CA LEU A 26 7.21 42.32 13.29
C LEU A 26 8.70 41.96 13.12
N PRO A 27 9.49 42.00 14.21
CA PRO A 27 10.93 41.79 14.13
C PRO A 27 11.22 40.36 13.69
N ASP A 28 12.32 40.21 12.96
CA ASP A 28 12.95 38.94 12.58
C ASP A 28 13.20 38.05 13.83
N THR A 29 12.16 37.40 14.34
CA THR A 29 12.35 36.09 14.94
C THR A 29 12.71 35.20 13.78
N ALA A 30 14.02 35.00 13.62
CA ALA A 30 14.57 33.83 12.96
C ALA A 30 13.73 32.62 13.38
N LEU A 31 12.78 32.24 12.53
CA LEU A 31 12.17 30.94 12.65
C LEU A 31 13.38 30.02 12.51
N PRO A 32 13.71 29.24 13.56
CA PRO A 32 14.81 28.30 13.44
C PRO A 32 14.46 27.51 12.19
N HIS A 33 15.45 27.39 11.31
CA HIS A 33 15.59 26.37 10.28
C HIS A 33 14.40 25.42 10.35
N ARG A 34 13.57 25.33 9.30
CA ARG A 34 12.49 24.32 9.16
C ARG A 34 13.12 22.92 9.13
N SER A 35 13.79 22.59 10.22
CA SER A 35 14.50 21.40 10.56
C SER A 35 13.39 20.50 10.97
N LYS A 36 12.99 19.66 10.00
CA LYS A 36 12.27 18.44 10.25
C LYS A 36 10.99 18.71 11.05
N ARG A 37 9.85 18.85 10.37
CA ARG A 37 8.68 18.12 10.89
C ARG A 37 9.24 16.74 11.18
N SER A 38 9.40 16.39 12.45
CA SER A 38 9.84 15.06 12.79
C SER A 38 8.83 14.17 12.08
N LEU A 39 9.28 13.42 11.08
CA LEU A 39 8.48 12.39 10.46
C LEU A 39 8.38 11.31 11.53
N SER A 40 7.65 11.60 12.60
CA SER A 40 7.45 10.71 13.72
C SER A 40 6.45 9.70 13.19
N CYS A 41 6.96 8.54 12.85
CA CYS A 41 6.14 7.43 12.42
C CYS A 41 5.22 7.05 13.58
N ARG A 42 3.95 6.77 13.27
CA ARG A 42 3.02 6.27 14.28
C ARG A 42 3.49 4.86 14.69
N PRO A 43 3.70 4.57 15.98
CA PRO A 43 4.03 3.22 16.41
C PRO A 43 2.99 2.22 15.89
N PRO A 44 3.40 1.02 15.45
CA PRO A 44 4.73 0.41 15.52
C PRO A 44 5.63 0.70 14.30
N MET A 45 5.27 1.65 13.43
CA MET A 45 6.04 1.94 12.23
C MET A 45 7.41 2.56 12.57
N VAL A 46 8.43 2.14 11.83
CA VAL A 46 9.81 2.59 12.00
C VAL A 46 10.18 3.51 10.85
N LYS A 47 10.92 4.57 11.18
CA LYS A 47 11.44 5.48 10.16
C LYS A 47 12.59 4.82 9.42
N PHE A 48 12.45 4.72 8.11
CA PHE A 48 13.48 4.27 7.19
C PHE A 48 14.00 5.45 6.36
N VAL A 49 15.32 5.61 6.33
CA VAL A 49 16.00 6.65 5.56
C VAL A 49 16.86 5.97 4.51
N CYS A 50 16.66 6.33 3.25
CA CYS A 50 17.40 5.81 2.13
C CYS A 50 18.89 6.13 2.28
N PRO A 51 19.77 5.13 2.25
CA PRO A 51 21.22 5.35 2.25
C PRO A 51 21.63 5.99 0.93
N HIS A 52 22.49 7.01 0.98
CA HIS A 52 23.05 7.61 -0.23
C HIS A 52 24.01 6.64 -0.95
N ASP A 53 24.67 5.75 -0.20
CA ASP A 53 25.70 4.84 -0.71
C ASP A 53 25.15 3.50 -1.21
N ASN A 54 23.84 3.27 -1.09
CA ASN A 54 23.22 2.02 -1.51
C ASN A 54 22.03 2.27 -2.46
N PRO A 55 22.26 2.31 -3.78
CA PRO A 55 21.20 2.51 -4.76
C PRO A 55 20.22 1.33 -4.86
N ARG A 56 20.54 0.18 -4.25
CA ARG A 56 19.66 -0.98 -4.14
C ARG A 56 18.77 -0.97 -2.89
N ALA A 57 18.89 0.06 -2.05
CA ALA A 57 18.01 0.14 -0.89
C ALA A 57 16.57 0.32 -1.35
N GLU A 58 15.66 -0.40 -0.70
CA GLU A 58 14.23 -0.34 -0.95
C GLU A 58 13.56 0.35 0.24
N GLY A 59 12.87 1.45 -0.05
CA GLY A 59 12.17 2.28 0.92
C GLY A 59 10.65 2.07 0.89
N LEU A 60 9.93 3.18 1.01
CA LEU A 60 8.46 3.22 1.11
C LEU A 60 7.76 2.66 -0.15
N GLU A 61 8.39 2.79 -1.31
CA GLU A 61 7.91 2.30 -2.60
C GLU A 61 7.81 0.78 -2.67
N CYS A 62 8.61 0.07 -1.87
CA CYS A 62 8.57 -1.39 -1.74
C CYS A 62 7.93 -1.86 -0.44
N ALA A 63 7.18 -1.00 0.24
CA ALA A 63 6.48 -1.36 1.47
C ALA A 63 5.56 -2.57 1.23
N LYS A 64 5.84 -3.67 1.95
CA LYS A 64 5.04 -4.89 1.89
C LYS A 64 3.72 -4.74 2.64
N THR A 65 2.65 -5.22 2.02
CA THR A 65 1.27 -5.25 2.50
C THR A 65 0.75 -6.69 2.44
N CYS A 66 -0.41 -6.94 3.05
CA CYS A 66 -1.05 -8.26 2.94
C CYS A 66 -1.35 -8.68 1.49
N GLN A 67 -1.50 -7.73 0.56
CA GLN A 67 -1.87 -8.00 -0.84
C GLN A 67 -0.66 -8.17 -1.77
N ASN A 68 0.44 -7.44 -1.54
CA ASN A 68 1.64 -7.46 -2.39
C ASN A 68 2.85 -8.17 -1.76
N TYR A 69 2.65 -8.95 -0.70
CA TYR A 69 3.76 -9.59 0.02
C TYR A 69 4.60 -10.51 -0.89
N ASP A 70 3.93 -11.37 -1.65
CA ASP A 70 4.55 -12.35 -2.55
C ASP A 70 4.92 -11.75 -3.92
N LEU A 71 4.61 -10.47 -4.16
CA LEU A 71 4.98 -9.78 -5.40
C LEU A 71 6.39 -9.21 -5.26
N GLU A 72 7.20 -9.38 -6.30
CA GLU A 72 8.50 -8.72 -6.38
C GLU A 72 8.32 -7.20 -6.45
N CYS A 73 9.17 -6.46 -5.74
CA CYS A 73 9.22 -5.01 -5.89
C CYS A 73 10.22 -4.66 -6.97
N VAL A 74 9.81 -3.83 -7.92
CA VAL A 74 10.70 -3.25 -8.92
C VAL A 74 10.57 -1.73 -8.82
N THR A 75 11.64 -1.08 -8.38
CA THR A 75 11.71 0.38 -8.26
C THR A 75 12.99 0.92 -8.91
N ALA A 76 12.90 2.14 -9.45
CA ALA A 76 14.04 2.87 -9.98
C ALA A 76 14.86 3.58 -8.88
N GLY A 77 14.36 3.66 -7.65
CA GLY A 77 15.07 4.31 -6.56
C GLY A 77 14.35 4.24 -5.21
N CYS A 78 15.10 4.57 -4.16
CA CYS A 78 14.65 4.49 -2.78
C CYS A 78 13.89 5.75 -2.33
N VAL A 79 12.74 5.59 -1.68
CA VAL A 79 11.97 6.66 -1.05
C VAL A 79 11.98 6.51 0.47
N SER A 80 12.51 7.51 1.17
CA SER A 80 12.54 7.51 2.64
C SER A 80 11.13 7.66 3.21
N GLY A 81 10.80 6.92 4.26
CA GLY A 81 9.44 6.92 4.81
C GLY A 81 9.28 6.11 6.08
N CYS A 82 8.03 5.80 6.40
CA CYS A 82 7.68 4.95 7.54
C CYS A 82 7.32 3.55 7.04
N LEU A 83 8.02 2.54 7.52
CA LEU A 83 7.81 1.13 7.17
C LEU A 83 7.34 0.35 8.40
N CYS A 84 6.65 -0.76 8.15
CA CYS A 84 6.41 -1.73 9.21
C CYS A 84 7.74 -2.41 9.61
N PRO A 85 7.91 -2.77 10.88
CA PRO A 85 9.10 -3.47 11.33
C PRO A 85 9.21 -4.86 10.65
N PRO A 86 10.41 -5.45 10.62
CA PRO A 86 10.62 -6.78 10.04
C PRO A 86 9.63 -7.81 10.60
N GLY A 87 9.08 -8.67 9.73
CA GLY A 87 8.07 -9.66 10.09
C GLY A 87 6.63 -9.13 10.17
N MET A 88 6.42 -7.83 9.98
CA MET A 88 5.10 -7.22 9.87
C MET A 88 4.87 -6.61 8.49
N VAL A 89 3.61 -6.57 8.07
CA VAL A 89 3.18 -5.97 6.81
C VAL A 89 2.10 -4.94 7.06
N ARG A 90 1.94 -4.01 6.12
CA ARG A 90 0.91 -2.97 6.22
C ARG A 90 -0.45 -3.48 5.75
N HIS A 91 -1.48 -3.21 6.53
CA HIS A 91 -2.87 -3.48 6.19
C HIS A 91 -3.75 -2.42 6.86
N GLU A 92 -4.63 -1.76 6.10
CA GLU A 92 -5.49 -0.66 6.57
C GLU A 92 -4.76 0.40 7.42
N ASN A 93 -3.56 0.80 7.01
CA ASN A 93 -2.69 1.75 7.73
C ASN A 93 -2.16 1.28 9.09
N LYS A 94 -2.29 -0.01 9.42
CA LYS A 94 -1.71 -0.65 10.59
C LYS A 94 -0.64 -1.65 10.16
N CYS A 95 0.27 -1.99 11.07
CA CYS A 95 1.19 -3.10 10.87
C CYS A 95 0.61 -4.33 11.54
N VAL A 96 0.49 -5.42 10.79
CA VAL A 96 -0.01 -6.71 11.25
C VAL A 96 1.02 -7.79 10.96
N ALA A 97 1.03 -8.86 11.77
CA ALA A 97 1.81 -10.04 11.46
C ALA A 97 1.28 -10.70 10.18
N LEU A 98 2.17 -11.32 9.41
CA LEU A 98 1.80 -11.94 8.13
C LEU A 98 0.68 -12.98 8.26
N GLU A 99 0.68 -13.76 9.34
CA GLU A 99 -0.33 -14.78 9.65
C GLU A 99 -1.71 -14.18 9.96
N ARG A 100 -1.76 -12.90 10.36
CA ARG A 100 -3.00 -12.17 10.66
C ARG A 100 -3.58 -11.45 9.45
N CYS A 101 -2.92 -11.55 8.31
CA CYS A 101 -3.44 -10.97 7.08
C CYS A 101 -4.72 -11.68 6.64
N PRO A 102 -5.71 -10.93 6.14
CA PRO A 102 -6.95 -11.50 5.65
C PRO A 102 -6.75 -12.18 4.28
N CYS A 103 -7.71 -13.02 3.92
CA CYS A 103 -7.87 -13.52 2.55
C CYS A 103 -8.91 -12.68 1.81
N PHE A 104 -8.78 -12.62 0.48
CA PHE A 104 -9.74 -11.92 -0.38
C PHE A 104 -10.47 -12.93 -1.26
N HIS A 105 -11.79 -12.81 -1.35
CA HIS A 105 -12.61 -13.61 -2.26
C HIS A 105 -13.79 -12.77 -2.76
N GLN A 106 -13.93 -12.66 -4.09
CA GLN A 106 -14.97 -11.86 -4.76
C GLN A 106 -15.06 -10.42 -4.26
N GLY A 107 -13.90 -9.77 -4.08
CA GLY A 107 -13.81 -8.39 -3.60
C GLY A 107 -14.13 -8.20 -2.11
N ARG A 108 -14.39 -9.27 -1.36
CA ARG A 108 -14.63 -9.24 0.09
C ARG A 108 -13.42 -9.74 0.85
N GLU A 109 -13.22 -9.16 2.03
CA GLU A 109 -12.16 -9.51 2.96
C GLU A 109 -12.66 -10.53 3.98
N TYR A 110 -11.82 -11.52 4.31
CA TYR A 110 -12.10 -12.60 5.25
C TYR A 110 -10.97 -12.75 6.26
N ALA A 111 -11.31 -12.82 7.54
CA ALA A 111 -10.34 -12.97 8.61
C ALA A 111 -9.69 -14.37 8.61
N PRO A 112 -8.48 -14.53 9.17
CA PRO A 112 -7.87 -15.84 9.35
C PRO A 112 -8.80 -16.81 10.09
N GLY A 113 -8.99 -18.00 9.53
CA GLY A 113 -9.90 -19.02 10.04
C GLY A 113 -11.34 -18.93 9.50
N GLU A 114 -11.72 -17.85 8.82
CA GLU A 114 -13.03 -17.78 8.17
C GLU A 114 -13.12 -18.71 6.96
N THR A 115 -14.35 -19.13 6.67
CA THR A 115 -14.64 -20.11 5.63
C THR A 115 -15.55 -19.56 4.55
N VAL A 116 -15.25 -19.90 3.31
CA VAL A 116 -16.13 -19.66 2.16
C VAL A 116 -16.41 -20.96 1.46
N LYS A 117 -17.56 -21.03 0.79
CA LYS A 117 -17.93 -22.15 -0.06
C LYS A 117 -17.61 -21.80 -1.51
N MET A 118 -16.74 -22.57 -2.14
CA MET A 118 -16.39 -22.46 -3.56
C MET A 118 -16.89 -23.75 -4.23
N ASP A 119 -17.93 -23.63 -5.06
CA ASP A 119 -18.68 -24.77 -5.61
C ASP A 119 -19.22 -25.69 -4.50
N CYS A 120 -18.86 -26.97 -4.51
CA CYS A 120 -19.15 -27.91 -3.44
C CYS A 120 -18.09 -27.92 -2.32
N ASN A 121 -16.95 -27.25 -2.53
CA ASN A 121 -15.81 -27.29 -1.63
C ASN A 121 -15.88 -26.20 -0.56
N THR A 122 -15.32 -26.51 0.62
CA THR A 122 -15.17 -25.56 1.72
C THR A 122 -13.72 -25.10 1.79
N CYS A 123 -13.52 -23.79 1.76
CA CYS A 123 -12.21 -23.16 1.79
C CYS A 123 -12.04 -22.36 3.06
N VAL A 124 -10.96 -22.63 3.80
CA VAL A 124 -10.60 -21.91 5.03
C VAL A 124 -9.49 -20.92 4.70
N CYS A 125 -9.61 -19.68 5.16
CA CYS A 125 -8.53 -18.69 5.07
C CYS A 125 -7.41 -19.05 6.06
N ARG A 126 -6.24 -19.44 5.53
CA ARG A 126 -5.06 -19.77 6.34
C ARG A 126 -3.81 -19.22 5.68
N ASP A 127 -3.01 -18.49 6.45
CA ASP A 127 -1.72 -17.94 5.99
C ASP A 127 -1.85 -17.14 4.67
N ARG A 128 -2.90 -16.29 4.56
CA ARG A 128 -3.25 -15.49 3.37
C ARG A 128 -3.73 -16.28 2.15
N LYS A 129 -3.84 -17.60 2.26
CA LYS A 129 -4.24 -18.50 1.18
C LYS A 129 -5.56 -19.19 1.51
N TRP A 130 -6.30 -19.53 0.46
CA TRP A 130 -7.47 -20.38 0.57
C TRP A 130 -7.02 -21.83 0.59
N ASN A 131 -7.22 -22.50 1.72
CA ASN A 131 -7.03 -23.94 1.84
C ASN A 131 -8.39 -24.62 1.68
N CYS A 132 -8.61 -25.22 0.51
CA CYS A 132 -9.88 -25.81 0.11
C CYS A 132 -9.88 -27.33 0.20
N THR A 133 -11.05 -27.90 0.52
CA THR A 133 -11.30 -29.32 0.23
C THR A 133 -11.21 -29.58 -1.29
N ALA A 134 -10.89 -30.82 -1.66
CA ALA A 134 -10.73 -31.24 -3.06
C ALA A 134 -11.76 -32.33 -3.43
N HIS A 135 -13.04 -32.05 -3.17
CA HIS A 135 -14.14 -32.91 -3.59
C HIS A 135 -14.45 -32.67 -5.07
N VAL A 136 -14.67 -33.76 -5.80
CA VAL A 136 -15.27 -33.71 -7.14
C VAL A 136 -16.73 -33.30 -6.96
N CYS A 137 -17.11 -32.17 -7.53
CA CYS A 137 -18.47 -31.65 -7.45
C CYS A 137 -19.35 -32.28 -8.53
N ASP A 138 -20.66 -32.32 -8.28
CA ASP A 138 -21.62 -32.72 -9.31
C ASP A 138 -21.53 -31.77 -10.50
N ALA A 139 -21.41 -32.33 -11.70
CA ALA A 139 -21.29 -31.59 -12.95
C ALA A 139 -22.31 -32.09 -13.97
N THR A 140 -22.63 -31.26 -14.96
CA THR A 140 -23.58 -31.60 -16.04
C THR A 140 -22.89 -31.52 -17.39
N CYS A 141 -22.86 -32.64 -18.10
CA CYS A 141 -22.47 -32.68 -19.51
C CYS A 141 -23.68 -32.29 -20.39
N SER A 142 -23.44 -31.51 -21.45
CA SER A 142 -24.50 -31.10 -22.38
C SER A 142 -24.04 -31.09 -23.83
N THR A 143 -24.97 -31.35 -24.75
CA THR A 143 -24.76 -31.21 -26.20
C THR A 143 -25.31 -29.87 -26.66
N ILE A 144 -24.50 -29.08 -27.35
CA ILE A 144 -24.87 -27.77 -27.89
C ILE A 144 -24.94 -27.88 -29.42
N GLY A 145 -26.15 -27.87 -29.99
CA GLY A 145 -26.35 -28.05 -31.43
C GLY A 145 -26.05 -29.47 -31.89
N MET A 146 -25.42 -29.63 -33.07
CA MET A 146 -25.23 -30.94 -33.71
C MET A 146 -23.89 -31.61 -33.40
N ALA A 147 -22.85 -30.85 -33.05
CA ALA A 147 -21.49 -31.38 -32.91
C ALA A 147 -20.64 -30.67 -31.84
N HIS A 148 -21.25 -29.91 -30.93
CA HIS A 148 -20.53 -29.34 -29.78
C HIS A 148 -20.97 -30.02 -28.49
N TYR A 149 -20.00 -30.25 -27.61
CA TYR A 149 -20.18 -30.93 -26.34
C TYR A 149 -19.51 -30.10 -25.26
N LEU A 150 -20.21 -29.90 -24.16
CA LEU A 150 -19.64 -29.40 -22.91
C LEU A 150 -19.46 -30.62 -21.99
N THR A 151 -18.23 -30.91 -21.61
CA THR A 151 -17.86 -32.07 -20.78
C THR A 151 -18.21 -31.84 -19.31
N PHE A 152 -18.00 -32.86 -18.46
CA PHE A 152 -18.17 -32.74 -17.01
C PHE A 152 -17.05 -31.94 -16.33
N ASP A 153 -15.88 -31.86 -16.98
CA ASP A 153 -14.68 -31.15 -16.53
C ASP A 153 -14.63 -29.69 -17.03
#